data_AF-A0A945SEL2-F1
#
_entry.id   AF-A0A945SEL2-F1
#
_cell.length_a   1.000
_cell.length_b   1.000
_cell.length_c   1.000
_cell.angle_alpha   90.00
_cell.angle_beta   90.00
_cell.angle_gamma   90.00
#
_symmetry.space_group_name_H-M   'P 1'
#
loop_
_entity.id
_entity.type
_entity.pdbx_description
1 polymer ?
#
loop_
_entity_poly.entity_id
_entity_poly.type
_entity_poly.pdbx_seq_one_letter_code
_entity_poly.pdbx_strand_id
1 'polypeptide(L)'
;MKNSLILFIVSILLFACQRGEVSTYTEYLNHNDTVRYIDKEQCRACHAEIYDSYMQTGMGKSFHFATKEYSALSNSEMPIIKDTIKNLSYQPFWQNDSLYLKEFRIKGKDTTHQLIKKVNYKIGSGQHTNSHLFEINGYVYQMPYTYYCQDKISDLPPGFENG
;
A
#
# COMPACT_ATOMS: atom_id res chain seq x y z
N MET A 1 -32.35 -28.86 -33.25
CA MET A 1 -31.64 -28.68 -31.95
C MET A 1 -30.16 -29.06 -32.02
N LYS A 2 -29.78 -30.25 -32.53
CA LYS A 2 -28.36 -30.66 -32.67
C LYS A 2 -27.47 -29.69 -33.47
N ASN A 3 -27.94 -29.17 -34.61
CA ASN A 3 -27.12 -28.28 -35.46
C ASN A 3 -26.87 -26.89 -34.84
N SER A 4 -27.79 -26.39 -34.00
CA SER A 4 -27.62 -25.12 -33.29
C SER A 4 -26.59 -25.23 -32.17
N LEU A 5 -26.57 -26.39 -31.47
CA LEU A 5 -25.56 -26.68 -30.45
C LEU A 5 -24.16 -26.82 -31.04
N ILE A 6 -24.04 -27.42 -32.23
CA ILE A 6 -22.76 -27.54 -32.94
C ILE A 6 -22.26 -26.16 -33.37
N LEU A 7 -23.12 -25.31 -33.93
CA LEU A 7 -22.74 -23.93 -34.29
C LEU A 7 -22.28 -23.10 -33.08
N PHE A 8 -22.96 -23.27 -31.95
CA PHE A 8 -22.60 -22.57 -30.71
C PHE A 8 -21.22 -22.99 -30.18
N ILE A 9 -20.90 -24.29 -30.20
CA ILE A 9 -19.59 -24.81 -29.78
C ILE A 9 -18.48 -24.34 -30.73
N VAL A 10 -18.73 -24.32 -32.05
CA VAL A 10 -17.76 -23.82 -33.04
C VAL A 10 -17.50 -22.33 -32.85
N SER A 11 -18.54 -21.54 -32.54
CA SER A 11 -18.39 -20.11 -32.23
C SER A 11 -17.49 -19.89 -31.01
N ILE A 12 -17.71 -20.63 -29.91
CA ILE A 12 -16.86 -20.54 -28.70
C ILE A 12 -15.40 -20.87 -29.00
N LEU A 13 -15.13 -21.83 -29.89
CA LEU A 13 -13.77 -22.19 -30.30
C LEU A 13 -13.10 -21.12 -31.18
N LEU A 14 -13.87 -20.41 -32.01
CA LEU A 14 -13.36 -19.33 -32.86
C LEU A 14 -13.11 -18.02 -32.08
N PHE A 15 -13.82 -17.81 -30.97
CA PHE A 15 -13.61 -16.67 -30.06
C PHE A 15 -12.74 -17.03 -28.83
N ALA A 16 -12.17 -18.23 -28.79
CA ALA A 16 -11.19 -18.58 -27.76
C ALA A 16 -9.95 -17.70 -27.93
N CYS A 17 -9.60 -16.95 -26.88
CA CYS A 17 -8.41 -16.11 -26.86
C CYS A 17 -7.17 -16.94 -27.20
N GLN A 18 -6.57 -16.69 -28.36
CA GLN A 18 -5.22 -17.17 -28.65
C GLN A 18 -4.27 -16.42 -27.72
N ARG A 19 -3.50 -17.16 -26.90
CA ARG A 19 -2.36 -16.56 -26.21
C ARG A 19 -1.40 -16.05 -27.29
N GLY A 20 -1.15 -14.75 -27.30
CA GLY A 20 -0.13 -14.18 -28.18
C GLY A 20 1.23 -14.84 -27.94
N GLU A 21 2.07 -14.86 -28.97
CA GLU A 21 3.44 -15.36 -28.82
C GLU A 21 4.15 -14.60 -27.69
N VAL A 22 4.66 -15.35 -26.71
CA VAL A 22 5.47 -14.78 -25.64
C VAL A 22 6.86 -14.57 -26.23
N SER A 23 7.23 -13.31 -26.48
CA SER A 23 8.57 -12.98 -26.92
C SER A 23 9.58 -13.41 -25.86
N THR A 24 10.47 -14.35 -26.19
CA THR A 24 11.58 -14.73 -25.30
C THR A 24 12.67 -13.68 -25.39
N TYR A 25 12.59 -12.64 -24.56
CA TYR A 25 13.71 -11.73 -24.33
C TYR A 25 14.67 -12.37 -23.33
N THR A 26 15.98 -12.22 -23.58
CA THR A 26 17.04 -12.60 -22.63
C THR A 26 17.34 -11.48 -21.65
N GLU A 27 17.02 -10.23 -22.00
CA GLU A 27 17.31 -9.05 -21.20
C GLU A 27 16.27 -7.96 -21.45
N TYR A 28 15.88 -7.25 -20.41
CA TYR A 28 14.93 -6.15 -20.49
C TYR A 28 15.67 -4.83 -20.70
N LEU A 29 15.29 -4.05 -21.72
CA LEU A 29 15.94 -2.75 -22.01
C LEU A 29 15.91 -1.78 -20.82
N ASN A 30 14.87 -1.84 -20.00
CA ASN A 30 14.73 -1.00 -18.80
C ASN A 30 15.68 -1.38 -17.65
N HIS A 31 16.49 -2.43 -17.78
CA HIS A 31 17.54 -2.78 -16.83
C HIS A 31 18.91 -2.16 -17.18
N ASN A 32 19.02 -1.50 -18.33
CA ASN A 32 20.26 -0.83 -18.73
C ASN A 32 20.56 0.35 -17.77
N ASP A 33 21.82 0.52 -17.38
CA ASP A 33 22.30 1.51 -16.41
C ASP A 33 22.11 2.97 -16.84
N THR A 34 21.94 3.21 -18.14
CA THR A 34 21.63 4.53 -18.69
C THR A 34 20.15 4.90 -18.55
N VAL A 35 19.26 3.93 -18.33
CA VAL A 35 17.82 4.17 -18.16
C VAL A 35 17.55 4.69 -16.75
N ARG A 36 16.74 5.74 -16.67
CA ARG A 36 16.37 6.38 -15.40
C ARG A 36 14.87 6.58 -15.31
N TYR A 37 14.34 6.52 -14.10
CA TYR A 37 12.99 6.96 -13.82
C TYR A 37 12.93 8.49 -13.95
N ILE A 38 11.96 9.00 -14.74
CA ILE A 38 11.81 10.43 -15.07
C ILE A 38 10.67 11.11 -14.32
N ASP A 39 10.08 10.40 -13.35
CA ASP A 39 8.87 10.78 -12.63
C ASP A 39 7.62 10.88 -13.49
N LYS A 40 6.46 10.75 -12.84
CA LYS A 40 5.16 10.80 -13.52
C LYS A 40 4.80 12.22 -13.97
N GLU A 41 5.36 13.23 -13.33
CA GLU A 41 5.14 14.66 -13.62
C GLU A 41 5.59 15.01 -15.04
N GLN A 42 6.68 14.40 -15.52
CA GLN A 42 7.18 14.63 -16.88
C GLN A 42 6.18 14.17 -17.94
N CYS A 43 5.40 13.11 -17.65
CA CYS A 43 4.35 12.61 -18.53
C CYS A 43 3.17 13.59 -18.66
N ARG A 44 2.89 14.40 -17.63
CA ARG A 44 1.76 15.32 -17.60
C ARG A 44 1.86 16.40 -18.68
N ALA A 45 3.07 16.80 -19.06
CA ALA A 45 3.31 17.84 -20.06
C ALA A 45 2.66 17.54 -21.43
N CYS A 46 2.61 16.25 -21.80
CA CYS A 46 1.98 15.81 -23.06
C CYS A 46 0.66 15.05 -22.82
N HIS A 47 0.48 14.44 -21.64
CA HIS A 47 -0.65 13.56 -21.32
C HIS A 47 -1.41 14.03 -20.06
N ALA A 48 -1.83 15.28 -20.05
CA ALA A 48 -2.46 15.90 -18.88
C ALA A 48 -3.71 15.15 -18.40
N GLU A 49 -4.64 14.81 -19.31
CA GLU A 49 -5.89 14.13 -18.95
C GLU A 49 -5.65 12.72 -18.37
N ILE A 50 -4.68 11.98 -18.92
CA ILE A 50 -4.30 10.66 -18.43
C ILE A 50 -3.68 10.78 -17.04
N TYR A 51 -2.76 11.73 -16.85
CA TYR A 51 -2.16 11.98 -15.54
C TYR A 51 -3.22 12.35 -14.51
N ASP A 52 -4.08 13.33 -14.83
CA ASP A 52 -5.07 13.86 -13.88
C ASP A 52 -6.08 12.77 -13.48
N SER A 53 -6.54 11.94 -14.42
CA SER A 53 -7.41 10.81 -14.12
C SER A 53 -6.68 9.69 -13.36
N TYR A 54 -5.44 9.35 -13.73
CA TYR A 54 -4.63 8.35 -13.04
C TYR A 54 -4.41 8.72 -11.57
N MET A 55 -4.10 9.99 -11.28
CA MET A 55 -3.89 10.47 -9.91
C MET A 55 -5.13 10.36 -9.04
N GLN A 56 -6.33 10.22 -9.63
CA GLN A 56 -7.56 9.97 -8.88
C GLN A 56 -7.79 8.49 -8.55
N THR A 57 -7.11 7.57 -9.24
CA THR A 57 -7.27 6.13 -9.05
C THR A 57 -6.65 5.63 -7.74
N GLY A 58 -7.04 4.42 -7.33
CA GLY A 58 -6.40 3.74 -6.21
C GLY A 58 -4.91 3.49 -6.43
N MET A 59 -4.49 3.23 -7.67
CA MET A 59 -3.07 3.06 -8.02
C MET A 59 -2.28 4.35 -7.82
N GLY A 60 -2.78 5.47 -8.37
CA GLY A 60 -2.14 6.79 -8.23
C GLY A 60 -2.07 7.30 -6.78
N LYS A 61 -2.95 6.79 -5.90
CA LYS A 61 -2.98 7.09 -4.48
C LYS A 61 -2.32 6.02 -3.60
N SER A 62 -1.77 4.96 -4.17
CA SER A 62 -1.35 3.77 -3.41
C SER A 62 -0.13 3.98 -2.51
N PHE A 63 0.72 4.97 -2.79
CA PHE A 63 1.93 5.24 -2.01
C PHE A 63 2.16 6.74 -1.91
N HIS A 64 2.46 7.24 -0.71
CA HIS A 64 2.81 8.65 -0.50
C HIS A 64 3.56 8.84 0.81
N PHE A 65 4.10 10.04 1.06
CA PHE A 65 4.53 10.44 2.39
C PHE A 65 3.36 10.40 3.41
N ALA A 66 3.67 10.01 4.65
CA ALA A 66 2.70 9.94 5.74
C ALA A 66 2.45 11.31 6.40
N THR A 67 1.93 12.25 5.60
CA THR A 67 1.48 13.58 6.06
C THR A 67 -0.02 13.61 6.30
N LYS A 68 -0.53 14.68 6.92
CA LYS A 68 -1.96 14.77 7.21
C LYS A 68 -2.82 14.80 5.94
N GLU A 69 -2.35 15.49 4.91
CA GLU A 69 -3.06 15.64 3.63
C GLU A 69 -3.34 14.30 2.94
N TYR A 70 -2.39 13.37 3.01
CA TYR A 70 -2.46 12.10 2.26
C TYR A 70 -2.84 10.89 3.11
N SER A 71 -2.94 11.04 4.42
CA SER A 71 -3.25 9.95 5.33
C SER A 71 -4.73 9.87 5.67
N ALA A 72 -5.31 8.68 5.56
CA ALA A 72 -6.67 8.41 6.02
C ALA A 72 -6.79 8.51 7.55
N LEU A 73 -5.68 8.31 8.29
CA LEU A 73 -5.66 8.44 9.75
C LEU A 73 -5.91 9.87 10.26
N SER A 74 -5.71 10.89 9.43
CA SER A 74 -5.89 12.29 9.82
C SER A 74 -7.32 12.61 10.24
N ASN A 75 -8.29 11.86 9.70
CA ASN A 75 -9.72 12.04 9.92
C ASN A 75 -10.35 10.84 10.61
N SER A 76 -9.56 10.01 11.29
CA SER A 76 -10.05 8.83 12.02
C SER A 76 -9.70 8.91 13.49
N GLU A 77 -10.31 8.01 14.27
CA GLU A 77 -9.78 7.67 15.57
C GLU A 77 -8.41 6.99 15.42
N MET A 78 -7.56 7.23 16.40
CA MET A 78 -6.19 6.72 16.48
C MET A 78 -6.01 5.92 17.78
N PRO A 79 -6.73 4.80 17.94
CA PRO A 79 -6.69 4.03 19.18
C PRO A 79 -5.31 3.38 19.37
N ILE A 80 -5.03 3.02 20.62
CA ILE A 80 -3.89 2.16 20.93
C ILE A 80 -4.27 0.74 20.55
N ILE A 81 -3.45 0.09 19.72
CA ILE A 81 -3.59 -1.33 19.40
C ILE A 81 -2.56 -2.14 20.17
N LYS A 82 -2.84 -3.42 20.42
CA LYS A 82 -2.00 -4.28 21.25
C LYS A 82 -1.68 -5.58 20.53
N ASP A 83 -0.39 -5.87 20.40
CA ASP A 83 0.13 -7.20 20.11
C ASP A 83 0.22 -7.98 21.42
N THR A 84 -0.67 -8.95 21.58
CA THR A 84 -0.77 -9.78 22.78
C THR A 84 0.35 -10.82 22.87
N ILE A 85 0.96 -11.21 21.74
CA ILE A 85 2.03 -12.22 21.67
C ILE A 85 3.35 -11.59 22.11
N LYS A 86 3.72 -10.45 21.55
CA LYS A 86 4.94 -9.70 21.94
C LYS A 86 4.76 -8.87 23.21
N ASN A 87 3.52 -8.76 23.70
CA ASN A 87 3.13 -7.84 24.76
C ASN A 87 3.64 -6.42 24.48
N LEU A 88 3.32 -5.91 23.29
CA LEU A 88 3.65 -4.57 22.82
C LEU A 88 2.36 -3.81 22.50
N SER A 89 2.38 -2.51 22.75
CA SER A 89 1.29 -1.60 22.41
C SER A 89 1.80 -0.52 21.46
N TYR A 90 0.95 -0.14 20.51
CA TYR A 90 1.28 0.80 19.45
C TYR A 90 0.26 1.94 19.45
N GLN A 91 0.76 3.16 19.56
CA GLN A 91 -0.03 4.38 19.58
C GLN A 91 0.46 5.34 18.49
N PRO A 92 -0.33 5.61 17.44
CA PRO A 92 0.02 6.64 16.47
C PRO A 92 -0.31 8.02 17.04
N PHE A 93 0.47 9.02 16.64
CA PHE A 93 0.20 10.41 16.96
C PHE A 93 0.81 11.34 15.92
N TRP A 94 0.15 12.49 15.74
CA TRP A 94 0.65 13.55 14.88
C TRP A 94 1.54 14.50 15.68
N GLN A 95 2.71 14.80 15.14
CA GLN A 95 3.52 15.93 15.59
C GLN A 95 3.65 16.90 14.41
N ASN A 96 2.97 18.04 14.51
CA ASN A 96 2.73 18.96 13.40
C ASN A 96 2.02 18.24 12.24
N ASP A 97 2.71 18.06 11.11
CA ASP A 97 2.22 17.35 9.92
C ASP A 97 2.82 15.95 9.75
N SER A 98 3.77 15.56 10.61
CA SER A 98 4.42 14.25 10.53
C SER A 98 3.72 13.24 11.46
N LEU A 99 3.46 12.04 10.93
CA LEU A 99 2.95 10.92 11.71
C LEU A 99 4.10 10.20 12.43
N TYR A 100 3.85 9.82 13.68
CA TYR A 100 4.75 9.01 14.50
C TYR A 100 3.99 7.83 15.07
N LEU A 101 4.72 6.72 15.31
CA LEU A 101 4.21 5.57 16.04
C LEU A 101 5.05 5.37 17.30
N LYS A 102 4.38 5.40 18.45
CA LYS A 102 4.94 5.03 19.74
C LYS A 102 4.66 3.55 20.00
N GLU A 103 5.71 2.75 20.05
CA GLU A 103 5.70 1.38 20.57
C GLU A 103 6.09 1.42 22.04
N PHE A 104 5.39 0.69 22.89
CA PHE A 104 5.70 0.63 24.31
C PHE A 104 5.20 -0.64 24.99
N ARG A 105 5.75 -0.93 26.18
CA ARG A 105 5.32 -2.02 27.06
C ARG A 105 5.20 -1.56 28.50
N ILE A 106 4.05 -1.85 29.11
CA ILE A 106 3.80 -1.56 30.53
C ILE A 106 3.92 -2.84 31.34
N LYS A 107 4.57 -2.76 32.52
CA LYS A 107 4.60 -3.81 33.53
C LYS A 107 4.14 -3.22 34.87
N GLY A 108 2.95 -3.58 35.32
CA GLY A 108 2.33 -2.95 36.49
C GLY A 108 1.98 -1.49 36.20
N LYS A 109 2.63 -0.55 36.89
CA LYS A 109 2.47 0.90 36.67
C LYS A 109 3.64 1.53 35.90
N ASP A 110 4.65 0.73 35.54
CA ASP A 110 5.89 1.24 34.96
C ASP A 110 6.01 0.92 33.46
N THR A 111 6.63 1.84 32.70
CA THR A 111 6.91 1.66 31.27
C THR A 111 8.29 1.04 31.09
N THR A 112 8.31 -0.24 30.75
CA THR A 112 9.55 -1.03 30.66
C THR A 112 10.23 -0.99 29.30
N HIS A 113 9.51 -0.58 28.27
CA HIS A 113 10.02 -0.40 26.90
C HIS A 113 9.29 0.76 26.25
N GLN A 114 10.03 1.57 25.50
CA GLN A 114 9.46 2.64 24.70
C GLN A 114 10.34 2.93 23.48
N LEU A 115 9.70 3.02 22.33
CA LEU A 115 10.34 3.40 21.08
C LEU A 115 9.39 4.30 20.29
N ILE A 116 9.90 5.41 19.79
CA ILE A 116 9.13 6.33 18.93
C ILE A 116 9.80 6.34 17.57
N LYS A 117 9.04 6.00 16.53
CA LYS A 117 9.50 6.04 15.14
C LYS A 117 8.65 7.00 14.33
N LYS A 118 9.31 7.80 13.49
CA LYS A 118 8.64 8.57 12.46
C LYS A 118 8.09 7.60 11.42
N VAL A 119 6.86 7.83 10.98
CA VAL A 119 6.31 7.18 9.80
C VAL A 119 6.74 7.99 8.58
N ASN A 120 7.52 7.39 7.69
CA ASN A 120 8.00 8.07 6.49
C ASN A 120 6.95 8.05 5.39
N TYR A 121 6.31 6.90 5.18
CA TYR A 121 5.39 6.67 4.07
C TYR A 121 4.11 5.99 4.53
N LYS A 122 3.04 6.25 3.79
CA LYS A 122 1.81 5.47 3.82
C LYS A 122 1.74 4.61 2.57
N ILE A 123 1.16 3.43 2.72
CA ILE A 123 0.85 2.52 1.63
C ILE A 123 -0.61 2.08 1.71
N GLY A 124 -1.25 2.01 0.55
CA GLY A 124 -2.70 1.87 0.41
C GLY A 124 -3.36 3.17 -0.05
N SER A 125 -4.37 3.02 -0.90
CA SER A 125 -5.12 4.14 -1.48
C SER A 125 -6.02 4.87 -0.48
N GLY A 126 -6.22 4.30 0.72
CA GLY A 126 -7.23 4.75 1.68
C GLY A 126 -8.64 4.21 1.38
N GLN A 127 -8.84 3.44 0.30
CA GLN A 127 -10.15 2.82 0.01
C GLN A 127 -10.42 1.58 0.87
N HIS A 128 -9.40 0.76 1.12
CA HIS A 128 -9.48 -0.44 1.96
C HIS A 128 -8.58 -0.29 3.17
N THR A 129 -7.32 0.05 2.93
CA THR A 129 -6.31 0.17 3.98
C THR A 129 -5.47 1.43 3.81
N ASN A 130 -4.92 1.87 4.94
CA ASN A 130 -3.85 2.85 5.06
C ASN A 130 -2.83 2.28 6.07
N SER A 131 -1.78 1.64 5.53
CA SER A 131 -0.70 1.04 6.30
C SER A 131 0.51 1.96 6.31
N HIS A 132 1.42 1.74 7.25
CA HIS A 132 2.48 2.68 7.57
C HIS A 132 3.84 2.04 7.40
N LEU A 133 4.79 2.80 6.86
CA LEU A 133 6.15 2.37 6.61
C LEU A 133 7.13 3.38 7.19
N PHE A 134 8.25 2.88 7.71
CA PHE A 134 9.38 3.71 8.10
C PHE A 134 10.62 3.33 7.28
N GLU A 135 11.52 4.28 7.13
CA GLU A 135 12.78 4.12 6.40
C GLU A 135 13.96 4.33 7.33
N ILE A 136 14.95 3.44 7.20
CA ILE A 136 16.22 3.52 7.92
C ILE A 136 17.33 2.97 7.01
N ASN A 137 18.39 3.75 6.84
CA ASN A 137 19.56 3.39 6.03
C ASN A 137 19.21 2.98 4.59
N GLY A 138 18.19 3.60 3.97
CA GLY A 138 17.75 3.29 2.62
C GLY A 138 16.85 2.06 2.49
N TYR A 139 16.51 1.39 3.60
CA TYR A 139 15.58 0.27 3.62
C TYR A 139 14.22 0.70 4.19
N VAL A 140 13.15 0.22 3.54
CA VAL A 140 11.77 0.50 3.94
C VAL A 140 11.18 -0.71 4.65
N TYR A 141 10.58 -0.48 5.81
CA TYR A 141 10.02 -1.51 6.67
C TYR A 141 8.56 -1.21 7.01
N GLN A 142 7.74 -2.26 7.05
CA GLN A 142 6.35 -2.15 7.47
C GLN A 142 6.25 -1.95 8.98
N MET A 143 5.38 -1.04 9.39
CA MET A 143 5.08 -0.76 10.79
C MET A 143 3.92 -1.62 11.28
N PRO A 144 3.88 -1.98 12.58
CA PRO A 144 2.82 -2.76 13.20
C PRO A 144 1.57 -1.91 13.47
N TYR A 145 1.06 -1.21 12.45
CA TYR A 145 -0.15 -0.40 12.57
C TYR A 145 -0.78 -0.17 11.19
N THR A 146 -1.99 -0.68 10.98
CA THR A 146 -2.78 -0.45 9.76
C THR A 146 -4.17 0.05 10.14
N TYR A 147 -4.60 1.10 9.45
CA TYR A 147 -5.99 1.55 9.49
C TYR A 147 -6.77 0.90 8.34
N TYR A 148 -7.82 0.15 8.69
CA TYR A 148 -8.74 -0.47 7.76
C TYR A 148 -9.92 0.48 7.54
N CYS A 149 -9.86 1.25 6.46
CA CYS A 149 -10.71 2.43 6.23
C CYS A 149 -12.21 2.10 6.14
N GLN A 150 -12.57 0.94 5.59
CA GLN A 150 -13.97 0.54 5.41
C GLN A 150 -14.62 0.21 6.76
N ASP A 151 -13.93 -0.59 7.56
CA ASP A 151 -14.39 -1.03 8.88
C ASP A 151 -14.19 0.05 9.94
N LYS A 152 -13.39 1.08 9.62
CA LYS A 152 -12.98 2.18 10.51
C LYS A 152 -12.28 1.69 11.77
N ILE A 153 -11.54 0.61 11.65
CA ILE A 153 -10.75 0.02 12.74
C ILE A 153 -9.25 0.18 12.48
N SER A 154 -8.48 0.16 13.55
CA SER A 154 -7.02 0.01 13.47
C SER A 154 -6.63 -1.33 14.07
N ASP A 155 -5.72 -2.04 13.41
CA ASP A 155 -5.19 -3.31 13.90
C ASP A 155 -3.78 -3.55 13.36
N LEU A 156 -3.19 -4.66 13.76
CA LEU A 156 -1.94 -5.15 13.20
C LEU A 156 -2.15 -5.49 11.70
N PRO A 157 -1.18 -5.16 10.84
CA PRO A 157 -1.22 -5.59 9.45
C PRO A 157 -1.02 -7.11 9.34
N PRO A 158 -1.40 -7.69 8.18
CA PRO A 158 -1.08 -9.08 7.90
C PRO A 158 0.42 -9.36 7.97
N GLY A 159 0.80 -10.50 8.55
CA GLY A 159 2.18 -10.90 8.81
C GLY A 159 2.69 -10.58 10.22
N PHE A 160 1.89 -9.88 11.05
CA PHE A 160 2.21 -9.58 12.45
C PHE A 160 1.43 -10.45 13.45
N GLU A 161 0.56 -11.36 12.98
CA GLU A 161 -0.40 -12.09 13.82
C GLU A 161 0.25 -13.15 14.72
N ASN A 162 1.49 -13.55 14.45
CA ASN A 162 2.17 -14.67 15.14
C ASN A 162 3.41 -14.24 15.93
N GLY A 163 3.62 -12.95 16.15
CA GLY A 163 4.83 -12.42 16.77
C GLY A 163 5.97 -12.28 15.79
#